data_AF-A0A3B9PXK2-F1
#
_entry.id   AF-A0A3B9PXK2-F1
#
_cell.length_a   1.000
_cell.length_b   1.000
_cell.length_c   1.000
_cell.angle_alpha   90.00
_cell.angle_beta   90.00
_cell.angle_gamma   90.00
#
_symmetry.space_group_name_H-M   'P 1'
#
loop_
_entity.id
_entity.type
_entity.pdbx_description
1 polymer ?
#
loop_
_entity_poly.entity_id
_entity_poly.type
_entity_poly.pdbx_seq_one_letter_code
_entity_poly.pdbx_strand_id
1 'polypeptide(L)'
;MINYIYTNKEIFLRELISNASDAMDKMYYIALTDENIHFNPSDYYIKISVDKPNRILKVADTGIGMTKDELSDNLGRENTL
;
A
#
# COMPACT_ATOMS: atom_id res chain seq x y z
N MET A 1 -9.56 -1.12 -18.27
CA MET A 1 -9.04 -1.56 -16.96
C MET A 1 -10.13 -2.16 -16.07
N ILE A 2 -11.26 -1.46 -15.88
CA ILE A 2 -12.45 -1.93 -15.15
C ILE A 2 -12.87 -3.36 -15.56
N ASN A 3 -13.00 -3.67 -16.86
CA ASN A 3 -13.39 -5.01 -17.34
C ASN A 3 -12.42 -6.16 -16.99
N TYR A 4 -11.13 -5.90 -16.72
CA TYR A 4 -10.16 -6.95 -16.37
C TYR A 4 -10.30 -7.40 -14.89
N ILE A 5 -10.86 -6.52 -14.04
CA ILE A 5 -11.04 -6.75 -12.60
C ILE A 5 -12.28 -7.62 -12.31
N TYR A 6 -13.29 -7.61 -13.19
CA TYR A 6 -14.52 -8.40 -12.98
C TYR A 6 -14.36 -9.88 -13.24
N THR A 7 -13.36 -10.29 -14.03
CA THR A 7 -13.16 -11.69 -14.40
C THR A 7 -12.36 -12.45 -13.34
N ASN A 8 -11.49 -11.77 -12.59
CA ASN A 8 -10.64 -12.37 -11.56
C ASN A 8 -10.63 -11.51 -10.30
N LYS A 9 -11.64 -11.70 -9.45
CA LYS A 9 -11.82 -10.95 -8.20
C LYS A 9 -10.66 -11.11 -7.21
N GLU A 10 -9.78 -12.07 -7.40
CA GLU A 10 -8.59 -12.27 -6.58
C GLU A 10 -7.38 -11.42 -7.01
N ILE A 11 -7.40 -10.86 -8.22
CA ILE A 11 -6.31 -10.01 -8.73
C ILE A 11 -6.16 -8.72 -7.91
N PHE A 12 -7.25 -8.06 -7.51
CA PHE A 12 -7.13 -6.80 -6.78
C PHE A 12 -6.36 -6.98 -5.47
N LEU A 13 -6.58 -8.08 -4.74
CA LEU A 13 -5.91 -8.33 -3.48
C LEU A 13 -4.43 -8.60 -3.70
N ARG A 14 -4.08 -9.33 -4.76
CA ARG A 14 -2.68 -9.52 -5.18
C ARG A 14 -1.99 -8.19 -5.46
N GLU A 15 -2.61 -7.32 -6.25
CA GLU A 15 -2.03 -6.02 -6.60
C GLU A 15 -1.86 -5.13 -5.36
N LEU A 16 -2.83 -5.12 -4.44
CA LEU A 16 -2.71 -4.36 -3.18
C LEU A 16 -1.58 -4.88 -2.29
N ILE A 17 -1.42 -6.21 -2.19
CA ILE A 17 -0.31 -6.81 -1.43
C ILE A 17 1.03 -6.51 -2.11
N SER A 18 1.10 -6.53 -3.44
CA SER A 18 2.31 -6.16 -4.19
C SER A 18 2.71 -4.71 -3.90
N ASN A 19 1.77 -3.76 -3.99
CA ASN A 19 2.02 -2.35 -3.68
C ASN A 19 2.49 -2.14 -2.24
N ALA A 20 1.89 -2.85 -1.29
CA ALA A 20 2.30 -2.83 0.10
C ALA A 20 3.73 -3.37 0.27
N SER A 21 4.08 -4.48 -0.41
CA SER A 21 5.45 -5.03 -0.40
C SER A 21 6.47 -4.01 -0.93
N ASP A 22 6.17 -3.36 -2.05
CA ASP A 22 7.05 -2.33 -2.63
C ASP A 22 7.26 -1.14 -1.67
N ALA A 23 6.21 -0.74 -0.94
CA ALA A 23 6.31 0.31 0.08
C ALA A 23 7.17 -0.10 1.27
N MET A 24 7.11 -1.37 1.67
CA MET A 24 7.93 -1.95 2.74
C MET A 24 9.40 -2.02 2.35
N ASP A 25 9.71 -2.46 1.12
CA ASP A 25 11.09 -2.54 0.62
C ASP A 25 11.76 -1.16 0.55
N LYS A 26 11.02 -0.14 0.11
CA LYS A 26 11.50 1.25 0.12
C LYS A 26 11.79 1.74 1.54
N MET A 27 10.91 1.44 2.49
CA MET A 27 11.10 1.82 3.88
C MET A 27 12.31 1.10 4.51
N TYR A 28 12.48 -0.18 4.20
CA TYR A 28 13.65 -0.95 4.63
C TYR A 28 14.94 -0.35 4.09
N TYR A 29 14.98 0.05 2.81
CA TYR A 29 16.13 0.72 2.24
C TYR A 29 16.48 2.02 2.98
N ILE A 30 15.49 2.87 3.29
CA ILE A 30 15.71 4.10 4.04
C ILE A 30 16.27 3.79 5.43
N ALA A 31 15.69 2.82 6.13
CA ALA A 31 16.14 2.41 7.46
C ALA A 31 17.59 1.88 7.50
N LEU A 32 18.09 1.34 6.39
CA LEU A 32 19.51 0.95 6.27
C LEU A 32 20.46 2.15 6.05
N THR A 33 19.94 3.28 5.55
CA THR A 33 20.73 4.46 5.17
C THR A 33 20.64 5.63 6.15
N ASP A 34 19.57 5.70 6.95
CA ASP A 34 19.34 6.77 7.93
C ASP A 34 19.56 6.25 9.36
N GLU A 35 20.64 6.71 10.00
CA GLU A 35 21.01 6.33 11.36
C GLU A 35 20.00 6.76 12.43
N ASN A 36 19.06 7.66 12.09
CA ASN A 36 18.01 8.11 13.01
C ASN A 36 16.78 7.19 13.01
N ILE A 37 16.69 6.24 12.08
CA ILE A 37 15.58 5.30 11.99
C ILE A 37 15.93 4.03 12.75
N HIS A 38 15.18 3.75 13.80
CA HIS A 38 15.31 2.49 14.52
C HIS A 38 14.53 1.39 13.81
N PHE A 39 15.24 0.46 13.17
CA PHE A 39 14.62 -0.68 12.52
C PHE A 39 14.31 -1.80 13.52
N ASN A 40 13.02 -2.03 13.78
CA ASN A 40 12.54 -3.19 14.51
C ASN A 40 11.61 -4.01 13.60
N PRO A 41 11.97 -5.25 13.21
CA PRO A 41 11.18 -6.06 12.28
C PRO A 41 9.71 -6.22 12.66
N SER A 42 9.38 -6.19 13.96
CA SER A 42 8.00 -6.35 14.42
C SER A 42 7.10 -5.13 14.14
N ASP A 43 7.69 -3.96 13.89
CA ASP A 43 6.97 -2.75 13.53
C ASP A 43 6.63 -2.70 12.03
N TYR A 44 7.16 -3.65 11.25
CA TYR A 44 7.07 -3.72 9.80
C TYR A 44 6.15 -4.86 9.35
N TYR A 45 4.93 -4.53 8.92
CA TYR A 45 3.94 -5.54 8.56
C TYR A 45 2.94 -5.08 7.51
N ILE A 46 2.32 -6.07 6.86
CA ILE A 46 1.09 -5.90 6.07
C ILE A 46 -0.04 -6.60 6.84
N LYS A 47 -1.07 -5.85 7.21
CA LYS A 47 -2.22 -6.33 7.97
C LYS A 47 -3.47 -6.34 7.10
N ILE A 48 -4.09 -7.50 7.01
CA ILE A 48 -5.39 -7.69 6.36
C ILE A 48 -6.44 -7.88 7.45
N SER A 49 -7.50 -7.07 7.42
CA SER A 49 -8.61 -7.16 8.38
C SER A 49 -9.96 -7.06 7.67
N VAL A 50 -10.96 -7.77 8.20
CA VAL A 50 -12.30 -7.85 7.62
C VAL A 50 -13.32 -7.33 8.63
N ASP A 51 -14.05 -6.30 8.22
CA ASP A 51 -15.24 -5.79 8.91
C ASP A 51 -16.46 -6.20 8.11
N LYS A 52 -17.04 -7.36 8.47
CA LYS A 52 -18.21 -7.92 7.78
C LYS A 52 -19.46 -7.02 7.91
N PRO A 53 -19.80 -6.48 9.11
CA PRO A 53 -20.94 -5.57 9.25
C PRO A 53 -20.91 -4.39 8.29
N ASN A 54 -19.74 -3.73 8.14
CA ASN A 54 -19.59 -2.58 7.25
C ASN A 54 -19.17 -2.97 5.83
N ARG A 55 -18.99 -4.26 5.55
CA ARG A 55 -18.52 -4.81 4.27
C ARG A 55 -17.17 -4.24 3.81
N ILE A 56 -16.25 -4.04 4.75
CA ILE A 56 -14.91 -3.49 4.49
C ILE A 56 -13.88 -4.61 4.57
N LEU A 57 -13.06 -4.72 3.52
CA LEU A 57 -11.77 -5.41 3.56
C LEU A 57 -10.69 -4.32 3.64
N LYS A 58 -9.91 -4.32 4.71
CA LYS A 58 -8.83 -3.35 4.92
C LYS A 58 -7.48 -4.05 4.75
N VAL A 59 -6.67 -3.54 3.83
CA VAL A 59 -5.24 -3.84 3.69
C VAL A 59 -4.50 -2.61 4.19
N ALA A 60 -3.60 -2.79 5.16
CA ALA A 60 -2.80 -1.71 5.72
C ALA A 60 -1.36 -2.16 5.87
N ASP A 61 -0.42 -1.38 5.38
CA ASP A 61 1.01 -1.58 5.57
C ASP A 61 1.62 -0.47 6.45
N THR A 62 2.84 -0.72 6.91
CA THR A 62 3.68 0.24 7.63
C THR A 62 4.90 0.64 6.80
N GLY A 63 4.74 0.64 5.47
CA GLY A 63 5.79 1.00 4.54
C GLY A 63 6.03 2.51 4.52
N ILE A 64 6.73 2.97 3.49
CA ILE A 64 7.14 4.37 3.36
C ILE A 64 5.96 5.36 3.28
N GLY A 65 4.77 4.86 2.92
CA GLY A 65 3.59 5.68 2.72
C GLY A 65 3.70 6.57 1.47
N MET A 66 2.84 7.59 1.41
CA MET A 66 2.85 8.61 0.37
C MET A 66 2.58 9.97 1.00
N THR A 67 3.28 10.99 0.52
CA THR A 67 2.96 12.39 0.78
C THR A 67 1.68 12.80 0.05
N LYS A 68 1.15 13.98 0.39
CA LYS A 68 -0.04 14.52 -0.27
C LYS A 68 0.13 14.65 -1.79
N ASP A 69 1.29 15.09 -2.22
CA ASP A 69 1.59 15.32 -3.64
C ASP A 69 1.71 13.98 -4.38
N GLU A 70 2.38 12.98 -3.78
CA GLU A 70 2.46 11.62 -4.33
C GLU A 70 1.09 10.94 -4.43
N LEU A 71 0.17 11.20 -3.49
CA LEU A 71 -1.20 10.70 -3.58
C LEU A 71 -1.92 11.25 -4.83
N SER A 72 -1.75 12.55 -5.09
CA SER A 72 -2.30 13.20 -6.29
C SER A 72 -1.70 12.60 -7.56
N ASP A 73 -0.38 12.45 -7.63
CA ASP A 73 0.28 12.01 -8.86
C ASP A 73 0.04 10.52 -9.18
N ASN A 74 -0.08 9.66 -8.15
CA ASN A 74 -0.10 8.21 -8.31
C ASN A 74 -1.50 7.58 -8.27
N LEU A 75 -2.45 8.14 -7.52
CA LEU A 75 -3.77 7.52 -7.32
C LEU A 75 -4.90 8.22 -8.09
N GLY A 76 -4.69 9.48 -8.47
CA GLY A 76 -5.66 10.21 -9.26
C GLY A 76 -5.04 11.46 -9.81
N ARG A 77 -4.53 11.40 -11.05
CA ARG A 77 -4.32 12.63 -11.82
C ARG A 77 -5.67 13.35 -11.85
N GLU A 78 -5.75 14.52 -11.23
CA GLU A 78 -6.85 15.43 -11.55
C GLU A 78 -6.84 15.56 -13.07
N ASN A 79 -7.91 15.10 -13.73
CA ASN A 79 -8.20 15.45 -15.11
C ASN A 79 -8.49 16.96 -15.13
N THR A 80 -7.43 17.75 -14.97
CA THR A 80 -7.44 19.15 -15.31
C THR A 80 -7.30 19.18 -16.83
N LEU A 81 -8.34 19.70 -17.46
CA LEU A 81 -8.58 19.80 -18.90
C LEU A 81 -7.34 20.12 -19.74
#